data_AF-A0A498MCP2-F1
#
_entry.id   AF-A0A498MCP2-F1
#
_cell.length_a   1.000
_cell.length_b   1.000
_cell.length_c   1.000
_cell.angle_alpha   90.00
_cell.angle_beta   90.00
_cell.angle_gamma   90.00
#
_symmetry.space_group_name_H-M   'P 1'
#
loop_
_entity.id
_entity.type
_entity.pdbx_description
1 polymer ?
#
loop_
_entity_poly.entity_id
_entity_poly.type
_entity_poly.pdbx_seq_one_letter_code
_entity_poly.pdbx_strand_id
1 'polypeptide(L)'
;MFGVRVSVLCYQLPLLSLSSGSVEEENPEFWRTSAQNTLRSALSRNLNTNVAKNVVLFLGDGMGVTTITAARILKGQLQNRSGEETVMNMDTFPYVGLAKVYAVNFQIPDSAATATAYLCGVKTNQNILGLSAVARADVCSTQKGNEVTSILKWAKDAGKSVGIVTTTRVQHATPAASYAHSVSRTWYSDADLPSSAITETPT
;
A
#
# COMPACT_ATOMS: atom_id res chain seq x y z
N MET A 1 -31.01 -53.33 -45.31
CA MET A 1 -30.75 -53.61 -43.89
C MET A 1 -30.02 -52.39 -43.32
N PHE A 2 -30.75 -51.46 -42.70
CA PHE A 2 -30.20 -50.19 -42.22
C PHE A 2 -29.46 -50.40 -40.90
N GLY A 3 -28.13 -50.23 -40.91
CA GLY A 3 -27.29 -50.30 -39.72
C GLY A 3 -27.26 -48.95 -39.00
N VAL A 4 -27.75 -48.92 -37.76
CA VAL A 4 -27.65 -47.77 -36.86
C VAL A 4 -26.20 -47.62 -36.41
N ARG A 5 -25.56 -46.48 -36.69
CA ARG A 5 -24.27 -46.10 -36.09
C ARG A 5 -24.52 -45.22 -34.88
N VAL A 6 -24.32 -45.76 -33.69
CA VAL A 6 -24.26 -44.98 -32.44
C VAL A 6 -22.83 -44.43 -32.33
N SER A 7 -22.68 -43.10 -32.44
CA SER A 7 -21.41 -42.43 -32.15
C SER A 7 -21.46 -41.88 -30.73
N VAL A 8 -20.61 -42.43 -29.85
CA VAL A 8 -20.41 -41.91 -28.49
C VAL A 8 -19.44 -40.75 -28.58
N LEU A 9 -19.94 -39.53 -28.47
CA LEU A 9 -19.12 -38.32 -28.42
C LEU A 9 -18.59 -38.16 -26.99
N CYS A 10 -17.37 -38.61 -26.74
CA CYS A 10 -16.68 -38.43 -25.47
C CYS A 10 -16.13 -36.99 -25.43
N TYR A 11 -16.83 -36.08 -24.75
CA TYR A 11 -16.30 -34.76 -24.43
C TYR A 11 -15.12 -34.94 -23.46
N GLN A 12 -13.89 -34.82 -23.96
CA GLN A 12 -12.74 -34.62 -23.09
C GLN A 12 -12.90 -33.26 -22.41
N LEU A 13 -13.36 -33.28 -21.16
CA LEU A 13 -13.14 -32.18 -20.24
C LEU A 13 -11.63 -31.92 -20.18
N PRO A 14 -11.15 -30.70 -20.45
CA PRO A 14 -9.75 -30.39 -20.21
C PRO A 14 -9.50 -30.61 -18.72
N LEU A 15 -8.66 -31.60 -18.39
CA LEU A 15 -8.11 -31.73 -17.05
C LEU A 15 -7.45 -30.38 -16.74
N LEU A 16 -8.03 -29.67 -15.77
CA LEU A 16 -7.29 -28.69 -15.00
C LEU A 16 -6.08 -29.44 -14.43
N SER A 17 -4.91 -29.20 -15.01
CA SER A 17 -3.65 -29.67 -14.47
C SER A 17 -3.50 -29.03 -13.10
N LEU A 18 -3.87 -29.78 -12.05
CA LEU A 18 -3.41 -29.50 -10.70
C LEU A 18 -1.89 -29.39 -10.80
N SER A 19 -1.33 -28.22 -10.49
CA SER A 19 0.11 -28.10 -10.34
C SER A 19 0.51 -29.04 -9.22
N SER A 20 1.09 -30.19 -9.57
CA SER A 20 1.76 -31.04 -8.60
C SER A 20 2.76 -30.16 -7.87
N GLY A 21 2.68 -30.10 -6.53
CA GLY A 21 3.76 -29.55 -5.72
C GLY A 21 5.07 -30.14 -6.22
N SER A 22 6.13 -29.34 -6.25
CA SER A 22 7.39 -29.80 -6.81
C SER A 22 7.82 -31.08 -6.07
N VAL A 23 8.20 -32.14 -6.79
CA VAL A 23 8.64 -33.42 -6.20
C VAL A 23 9.78 -33.20 -5.17
N GLU A 24 10.50 -32.09 -5.30
CA GLU A 24 11.53 -31.64 -4.38
C GLU A 24 11.00 -31.29 -2.97
N GLU A 25 9.82 -30.67 -2.86
CA GLU A 25 9.21 -30.27 -1.59
C GLU A 25 8.74 -31.45 -0.72
N GLU A 26 8.57 -32.64 -1.31
CA GLU A 26 8.28 -33.87 -0.58
C GLU A 26 9.49 -34.34 0.25
N ASN A 27 10.71 -33.93 -0.10
CA ASN A 27 11.92 -34.29 0.62
C ASN A 27 12.17 -33.37 1.83
N PRO A 28 12.24 -33.89 3.08
CA PRO A 28 12.51 -33.06 4.25
C PRO A 28 13.85 -32.29 4.22
N GLU A 29 14.83 -32.74 3.44
CA GLU A 29 16.10 -32.02 3.27
C GLU A 29 15.92 -30.66 2.58
N PHE A 30 14.93 -30.53 1.69
CA PHE A 30 14.61 -29.27 1.01
C PHE A 30 14.30 -28.17 2.03
N TRP A 31 13.36 -28.45 2.94
CA TRP A 31 12.93 -27.52 3.99
C TRP A 31 14.04 -27.20 4.98
N ARG A 32 14.83 -28.21 5.40
CA ARG A 32 15.96 -28.01 6.30
C ARG A 32 17.05 -27.14 5.67
N THR A 33 17.34 -27.34 4.39
CA THR A 33 18.32 -26.54 3.65
C THR A 33 17.85 -25.10 3.49
N SER A 34 16.58 -24.89 3.11
CA SER A 34 15.97 -23.56 3.00
C SER A 34 15.99 -22.79 4.32
N ALA A 35 15.61 -23.45 5.43
CA ALA A 35 15.66 -22.88 6.77
C ALA A 35 17.09 -22.48 7.16
N GLN A 36 18.09 -23.34 6.88
CA GLN A 36 19.47 -23.06 7.24
C GLN A 36 20.06 -21.91 6.43
N ASN A 37 19.67 -21.76 5.16
CA ASN A 37 20.04 -20.60 4.35
C ASN A 37 19.42 -19.30 4.86
N THR A 38 18.15 -19.35 5.28
CA THR A 38 17.46 -18.22 5.90
C THR A 38 18.15 -17.80 7.19
N LEU A 39 18.49 -18.75 8.07
CA LEU A 39 19.20 -18.49 9.31
C LEU A 39 20.58 -17.86 9.06
N ARG A 40 21.38 -18.42 8.15
CA ARG A 40 22.69 -17.86 7.77
C ARG A 40 22.57 -16.42 7.29
N SER A 41 21.55 -16.13 6.47
CA SER A 41 21.28 -14.78 5.94
C SER A 41 20.82 -13.80 7.03
N ALA A 42 20.12 -14.28 8.05
CA ALA A 42 19.75 -13.47 9.20
C ALA A 42 20.97 -13.16 10.09
N LEU A 43 21.82 -14.15 10.35
CA LEU A 43 23.00 -14.01 11.20
C LEU A 43 24.13 -13.17 10.56
N SER A 44 24.25 -13.18 9.23
CA SER A 44 25.26 -12.41 8.51
C SER A 44 24.90 -10.93 8.31
N ARG A 45 23.73 -10.50 8.78
CA ARG A 45 23.20 -9.16 8.53
C ARG A 45 23.89 -8.12 9.40
N ASN A 46 24.43 -7.09 8.75
CA ASN A 46 25.00 -5.93 9.42
C ASN A 46 23.99 -4.78 9.44
N LEU A 47 23.86 -4.12 10.60
CA LEU A 47 23.01 -2.93 10.73
C LEU A 47 23.66 -1.73 10.02
N ASN A 48 22.88 -1.04 9.20
CA ASN A 48 23.30 0.24 8.65
C ASN A 48 22.94 1.36 9.64
N THR A 49 23.95 1.92 10.31
CA THR A 49 23.81 3.00 11.29
C THR A 49 24.05 4.39 10.69
N ASN A 50 24.31 4.49 9.38
CA ASN A 50 24.55 5.75 8.71
C ASN A 50 23.25 6.57 8.56
N VAL A 51 23.40 7.89 8.47
CA VAL A 51 22.28 8.79 8.18
C VAL A 51 21.85 8.62 6.71
N ALA A 52 20.55 8.41 6.48
CA ALA A 52 20.01 8.25 5.15
C ALA A 52 20.12 9.55 4.33
N LYS A 53 20.81 9.49 3.18
CA LYS A 53 20.87 10.62 2.23
C LYS A 53 19.52 10.83 1.53
N ASN A 54 18.88 9.72 1.15
CA ASN A 54 17.64 9.64 0.39
C ASN A 54 16.62 8.77 1.13
N VAL A 55 15.34 9.10 1.00
CA VAL A 55 14.22 8.31 1.52
C VAL A 55 13.26 8.06 0.37
N VAL A 56 12.88 6.79 0.17
CA VAL A 56 11.87 6.39 -0.83
C VAL A 56 10.80 5.60 -0.09
N LEU A 57 9.55 6.07 -0.19
CA LEU A 57 8.39 5.40 0.38
C LEU A 57 7.51 4.87 -0.75
N PHE A 58 7.37 3.54 -0.81
CA PHE A 58 6.35 2.89 -1.64
C PHE A 58 5.11 2.63 -0.80
N LEU A 59 3.96 3.06 -1.31
CA LEU A 59 2.69 2.89 -0.62
C LEU A 59 1.68 2.22 -1.55
N GLY A 60 1.27 1.01 -1.20
CA GLY A 60 0.12 0.34 -1.82
C GLY A 60 -1.17 0.73 -1.11
N ASP A 61 -1.95 1.63 -1.70
CA ASP A 61 -3.26 2.03 -1.16
C ASP A 61 -4.21 0.81 -1.14
N GLY A 62 -4.76 0.48 0.04
CA GLY A 62 -5.57 -0.73 0.25
C GLY A 62 -4.81 -2.06 0.21
N MET A 63 -3.47 -2.05 0.19
CA MET A 63 -2.64 -3.26 0.08
C MET A 63 -2.40 -3.92 1.44
N GLY A 64 -3.45 -4.54 1.99
CA GLY A 64 -3.35 -5.36 3.20
C GLY A 64 -2.57 -6.67 3.00
N VAL A 65 -2.32 -7.40 4.10
CA VAL A 65 -1.57 -8.68 4.08
C VAL A 65 -2.21 -9.70 3.13
N THR A 66 -3.54 -9.75 3.06
CA THR A 66 -4.27 -10.62 2.14
C THR A 66 -4.01 -10.25 0.68
N THR A 67 -4.03 -8.96 0.34
CA THR A 67 -3.69 -8.45 -0.99
C THR A 67 -2.25 -8.80 -1.38
N ILE A 68 -1.30 -8.66 -0.45
CA ILE A 68 0.11 -9.04 -0.65
C ILE A 68 0.24 -10.53 -0.98
N THR A 69 -0.40 -11.40 -0.20
CA THR A 69 -0.36 -12.86 -0.45
C THR A 69 -1.03 -13.24 -1.76
N ALA A 70 -2.18 -12.67 -2.09
CA ALA A 70 -2.85 -12.92 -3.37
C ALA A 70 -1.99 -12.49 -4.56
N ALA A 71 -1.36 -11.31 -4.47
CA ALA A 71 -0.46 -10.79 -5.50
C ALA A 71 0.79 -11.68 -5.67
N ARG A 72 1.34 -12.21 -4.57
CA ARG A 72 2.47 -13.15 -4.59
C ARG A 72 2.15 -14.40 -5.40
N ILE A 73 1.02 -15.04 -5.10
CA ILE A 73 0.55 -16.25 -5.78
C ILE A 73 0.34 -15.97 -7.26
N LEU A 74 -0.41 -14.90 -7.58
CA LEU A 74 -0.66 -14.50 -8.97
C LEU A 74 0.65 -14.25 -9.73
N LYS A 75 1.62 -13.55 -9.13
CA LYS A 75 2.94 -13.31 -9.74
C LYS A 75 3.64 -14.62 -10.10
N GLY A 76 3.64 -15.61 -9.20
CA GLY A 76 4.26 -16.90 -9.47
C GLY A 76 3.55 -17.69 -10.57
N GLN A 77 2.22 -17.69 -10.56
CA GLN A 77 1.42 -18.35 -11.60
C GLN A 77 1.63 -17.73 -12.98
N LEU A 78 1.74 -16.41 -13.07
CA LEU A 78 2.13 -15.71 -14.31
C LEU A 78 3.55 -16.05 -14.79
N GLN A 79 4.38 -16.65 -13.92
CA GLN A 79 5.72 -17.14 -14.22
C GLN A 79 5.75 -18.67 -14.42
N ASN A 80 4.58 -19.32 -14.61
CA ASN A 80 4.43 -20.77 -14.73
C ASN A 80 4.93 -21.57 -13.51
N ARG A 81 4.76 -21.01 -12.30
CA ARG A 81 5.04 -21.67 -11.01
C ARG A 81 3.74 -21.92 -10.25
N SER A 82 3.79 -22.65 -9.13
CA SER A 82 2.62 -22.86 -8.25
C SER A 82 2.06 -21.55 -7.69
N GLY A 83 2.94 -20.68 -7.19
CA GLY A 83 2.59 -19.31 -6.79
C GLY A 83 3.05 -18.97 -5.38
N GLU A 84 2.68 -19.80 -4.41
CA GLU A 84 2.87 -19.57 -2.97
C GLU A 84 4.32 -19.33 -2.59
N GLU A 85 5.23 -20.05 -3.24
CA GLU A 85 6.67 -20.05 -2.99
C GLU A 85 7.41 -18.91 -3.72
N THR A 86 6.71 -18.14 -4.54
CA THR A 86 7.29 -16.99 -5.24
C THR A 86 7.62 -15.86 -4.28
N VAL A 87 8.78 -15.23 -4.45
CA VAL A 87 9.21 -14.10 -3.62
C VAL A 87 8.94 -12.78 -4.36
N MET A 88 8.24 -11.84 -3.71
CA MET A 88 8.08 -10.48 -4.21
C MET A 88 9.28 -9.61 -3.86
N ASN A 89 9.49 -8.52 -4.59
CA ASN A 89 10.60 -7.60 -4.29
C ASN A 89 10.47 -6.97 -2.90
N MET A 90 9.25 -6.80 -2.38
CA MET A 90 9.03 -6.34 -1.00
C MET A 90 9.32 -7.43 0.05
N ASP A 91 9.22 -8.71 -0.32
CA ASP A 91 9.49 -9.84 0.59
C ASP A 91 10.99 -9.98 0.88
N THR A 92 11.86 -9.38 0.05
CA THR A 92 13.31 -9.39 0.27
C THR A 92 13.77 -8.32 1.26
N PHE A 93 12.88 -7.43 1.71
CA PHE A 93 13.22 -6.40 2.68
C PHE A 93 13.54 -7.06 4.03
N PRO A 94 14.68 -6.70 4.67
CA PRO A 94 15.15 -7.41 5.87
C PRO A 94 14.31 -7.11 7.12
N TYR A 95 13.57 -6.01 7.14
CA TYR A 95 12.81 -5.54 8.30
C TYR A 95 11.32 -5.47 7.96
N VAL A 96 10.51 -6.03 8.85
CA VAL A 96 9.05 -6.00 8.77
C VAL A 96 8.48 -5.45 10.06
N GLY A 97 7.40 -4.68 9.94
CA GLY A 97 6.65 -4.15 11.06
C GLY A 97 5.16 -4.15 10.76
N LEU A 98 4.35 -4.23 11.80
CA LEU A 98 2.90 -4.08 11.70
C LEU A 98 2.50 -2.66 12.14
N ALA A 99 1.59 -2.04 11.40
CA ALA A 99 1.10 -0.70 11.69
C ALA A 99 -0.36 -0.73 12.18
N LYS A 100 -0.65 0.00 13.26
CA LYS A 100 -2.03 0.22 13.74
C LYS A 100 -2.64 1.42 13.02
N VAL A 101 -3.55 1.18 12.08
CA VAL A 101 -3.99 2.19 11.11
C VAL A 101 -5.19 3.06 11.51
N TYR A 102 -5.87 2.78 12.63
CA TYR A 102 -7.08 3.52 13.05
C TYR A 102 -6.90 5.06 12.99
N ALA A 103 -7.94 5.76 12.56
CA ALA A 103 -8.05 7.23 12.63
C ALA A 103 -8.50 7.65 14.04
N VAL A 104 -8.29 8.91 14.42
CA VAL A 104 -8.64 9.37 15.77
C VAL A 104 -10.13 9.20 16.09
N ASN A 105 -10.99 9.41 15.10
CA ASN A 105 -12.44 9.31 15.24
C ASN A 105 -13.06 8.04 14.65
N PHE A 106 -12.27 7.11 14.07
CA PHE A 106 -12.83 5.94 13.39
C PHE A 106 -11.86 4.76 13.30
N GLN A 107 -12.38 3.55 13.51
CA GLN A 107 -11.56 2.33 13.59
C GLN A 107 -11.04 1.88 12.22
N ILE A 108 -11.87 2.01 11.16
CA ILE A 108 -11.53 1.65 9.78
C ILE A 108 -11.17 2.93 9.02
N PRO A 109 -9.89 3.35 9.01
CA PRO A 109 -9.51 4.68 8.53
C PRO A 109 -9.77 4.84 7.03
N ASP A 110 -9.74 6.09 6.57
CA ASP A 110 -9.66 6.42 5.15
C ASP A 110 -8.21 6.77 4.74
N SER A 111 -7.98 6.91 3.43
CA SER A 111 -6.67 7.28 2.90
C SER A 111 -6.16 8.65 3.40
N ALA A 112 -7.03 9.62 3.69
CA ALA A 112 -6.60 10.95 4.12
C ALA A 112 -6.03 10.95 5.55
N ALA A 113 -6.75 10.31 6.49
CA ALA A 113 -6.30 10.21 7.87
C ALA A 113 -4.99 9.41 7.99
N THR A 114 -4.90 8.30 7.25
CA THR A 114 -3.69 7.46 7.25
C THR A 114 -2.51 8.16 6.59
N ALA A 115 -2.72 8.89 5.49
CA ALA A 115 -1.67 9.66 4.84
C ALA A 115 -1.07 10.74 5.74
N THR A 116 -1.91 11.45 6.48
CA THR A 116 -1.44 12.40 7.49
C THR A 116 -0.60 11.70 8.57
N ALA A 117 -0.98 10.49 8.98
CA ALA A 117 -0.22 9.74 9.98
C ALA A 117 1.18 9.32 9.48
N TYR A 118 1.31 8.69 8.31
CA TYR A 118 2.61 8.19 7.84
C TYR A 118 3.47 9.25 7.12
N LEU A 119 2.89 10.36 6.65
CA LEU A 119 3.67 11.46 6.03
C LEU A 119 3.97 12.60 7.01
N CYS A 120 3.06 12.93 7.93
CA CYS A 120 3.23 14.05 8.86
C CYS A 120 3.51 13.60 10.30
N GLY A 121 3.43 12.30 10.60
CA GLY A 121 3.70 11.78 11.93
C GLY A 121 2.59 12.03 12.97
N VAL A 122 1.41 12.52 12.54
CA VAL A 122 0.29 12.87 13.41
C VAL A 122 -0.98 12.17 12.94
N LYS A 123 -1.64 11.42 13.83
CA LYS A 123 -2.96 10.85 13.54
C LYS A 123 -4.03 11.94 13.55
N THR A 124 -5.00 11.80 12.66
CA THR A 124 -6.10 12.77 12.50
C THR A 124 -7.45 12.10 12.28
N ASN A 125 -8.48 12.90 12.03
CA ASN A 125 -9.85 12.44 11.77
C ASN A 125 -10.00 11.97 10.31
N GLN A 126 -11.03 11.18 10.02
CA GLN A 126 -11.37 10.82 8.64
C GLN A 126 -11.67 12.05 7.78
N ASN A 127 -11.44 11.91 6.46
CA ASN A 127 -11.71 12.90 5.42
C ASN A 127 -10.89 14.19 5.47
N ILE A 128 -10.00 14.37 6.45
CA ILE A 128 -9.10 15.52 6.53
C ILE A 128 -7.65 15.08 6.27
N LEU A 129 -6.87 15.95 5.64
CA LEU A 129 -5.47 15.68 5.32
C LEU A 129 -4.56 16.84 5.71
N GLY A 130 -3.37 16.52 6.23
CA GLY A 130 -2.38 17.51 6.65
C GLY A 130 -2.81 18.36 7.85
N LEU A 131 -3.85 17.96 8.59
CA LEU A 131 -4.34 18.67 9.77
C LEU A 131 -4.35 17.77 11.00
N SER A 132 -4.23 18.35 12.19
CA SER A 132 -4.42 17.65 13.46
C SER A 132 -5.88 17.26 13.68
N ALA A 133 -6.14 16.37 14.64
CA ALA A 133 -7.49 15.93 14.99
C ALA A 133 -8.36 17.01 15.65
N VAL A 134 -7.84 18.23 15.87
CA VAL A 134 -8.65 19.39 16.29
C VAL A 134 -9.55 19.85 15.14
N ALA A 135 -9.06 19.80 13.89
CA ALA A 135 -9.85 20.14 12.72
C ALA A 135 -11.04 19.18 12.54
N ARG A 136 -12.10 19.68 11.90
CA ARG A 136 -13.34 18.93 11.64
C ARG A 136 -13.60 18.86 10.14
N ALA A 137 -13.98 17.67 9.69
CA ALA A 137 -14.27 17.43 8.28
C ALA A 137 -15.33 18.43 7.77
N ASP A 138 -15.05 19.01 6.60
CA ASP A 138 -15.90 19.98 5.90
C ASP A 138 -16.18 21.29 6.65
N VAL A 139 -15.45 21.59 7.75
CA VAL A 139 -15.57 22.85 8.50
C VAL A 139 -14.33 23.73 8.27
N CYS A 140 -14.37 24.58 7.23
CA CYS A 140 -13.24 25.40 6.77
C CYS A 140 -12.61 26.24 7.89
N SER A 141 -13.44 26.88 8.72
CA SER A 141 -13.00 27.67 9.89
C SER A 141 -12.11 26.91 10.90
N THR A 142 -12.13 25.57 10.89
CA THR A 142 -11.27 24.73 11.76
C THR A 142 -9.92 24.37 11.12
N GLN A 143 -9.65 24.78 9.89
CA GLN A 143 -8.41 24.47 9.18
C GLN A 143 -7.21 25.23 9.76
N LYS A 144 -7.35 26.55 9.87
CA LYS A 144 -6.25 27.46 10.20
C LYS A 144 -5.71 27.20 11.61
N GLY A 145 -4.39 27.05 11.73
CA GLY A 145 -3.70 26.81 12.99
C GLY A 145 -3.64 25.34 13.43
N ASN A 146 -4.24 24.44 12.64
CA ASN A 146 -4.24 23.00 12.90
C ASN A 146 -3.37 22.22 11.90
N GLU A 147 -2.57 22.89 11.08
CA GLU A 147 -1.70 22.28 10.07
C GLU A 147 -0.57 21.45 10.69
N VAL A 148 -0.28 20.30 10.07
CA VAL A 148 0.85 19.42 10.46
C VAL A 148 1.80 19.20 9.28
N THR A 149 3.09 19.39 9.52
CA THR A 149 4.10 19.41 8.46
C THR A 149 4.52 18.01 8.02
N SER A 150 4.51 17.75 6.70
CA SER A 150 4.91 16.46 6.12
C SER A 150 6.42 16.28 6.02
N ILE A 151 6.91 15.04 6.03
CA ILE A 151 8.33 14.71 5.82
C ILE A 151 8.87 15.26 4.48
N LEU A 152 8.04 15.41 3.45
CA LEU A 152 8.45 16.07 2.20
C LEU A 152 8.73 17.54 2.43
N LYS A 153 7.89 18.25 3.19
CA LYS A 153 8.15 19.65 3.54
C LYS A 153 9.43 19.79 4.38
N TRP A 154 9.65 18.92 5.37
CA TRP A 154 10.91 18.89 6.14
C TRP A 154 12.13 18.64 5.25
N ALA A 155 12.04 17.71 4.29
CA ALA A 155 13.11 17.44 3.34
C ALA A 155 13.40 18.66 2.44
N LYS A 156 12.34 19.32 1.95
CA LYS A 156 12.46 20.53 1.12
C LYS A 156 13.11 21.68 1.89
N ASP A 157 12.72 21.90 3.14
CA ASP A 157 13.28 22.93 4.02
C ASP A 157 14.76 22.66 4.34
N ALA A 158 15.15 21.38 4.41
CA ALA A 158 16.53 20.95 4.54
C ALA A 158 17.34 21.01 3.22
N GLY A 159 16.80 21.65 2.17
CA GLY A 159 17.47 21.83 0.88
C GLY A 159 17.50 20.58 0.00
N LYS A 160 16.71 19.55 0.29
CA LYS A 160 16.62 18.33 -0.54
C LYS A 160 15.59 18.48 -1.66
N SER A 161 15.81 17.73 -2.73
CA SER A 161 14.77 17.52 -3.76
C SER A 161 13.68 16.60 -3.22
N VAL A 162 12.44 16.86 -3.65
CA VAL A 162 11.25 16.06 -3.29
C VAL A 162 10.46 15.72 -4.54
N GLY A 163 9.76 14.61 -4.53
CA GLY A 163 8.95 14.14 -5.65
C GLY A 163 7.84 13.22 -5.20
N ILE A 164 6.75 13.21 -5.97
CA ILE A 164 5.56 12.38 -5.74
C ILE A 164 5.27 11.66 -7.05
N VAL A 165 5.11 10.34 -6.99
CA VAL A 165 4.71 9.52 -8.12
C VAL A 165 3.51 8.70 -7.67
N THR A 166 2.44 8.76 -8.45
CA THR A 166 1.18 8.06 -8.14
C THR A 166 0.49 7.65 -9.43
N THR A 167 -0.32 6.60 -9.36
CA THR A 167 -1.25 6.19 -10.42
C THR A 167 -2.62 6.84 -10.28
N THR A 168 -2.87 7.54 -9.16
CA THR A 168 -4.10 8.31 -8.93
C THR A 168 -3.97 9.72 -9.51
N ARG A 169 -5.04 10.52 -9.38
CA ARG A 169 -4.93 11.98 -9.42
C ARG A 169 -3.87 12.44 -8.42
N VAL A 170 -3.04 13.42 -8.79
CA VAL A 170 -2.01 13.96 -7.88
C VAL A 170 -2.61 14.67 -6.67
N GLN A 171 -3.87 15.12 -6.79
CA GLN A 171 -4.68 15.73 -5.73
C GLN A 171 -5.41 14.70 -4.85
N HIS A 172 -5.29 13.40 -5.14
CA HIS A 172 -5.90 12.37 -4.30
C HIS A 172 -5.33 12.43 -2.86
N ALA A 173 -6.09 11.94 -1.88
CA ALA A 173 -5.76 12.08 -0.46
C ALA A 173 -4.31 11.67 -0.09
N THR A 174 -3.87 10.53 -0.61
CA THR A 174 -2.55 9.95 -0.38
C THR A 174 -1.39 10.88 -0.78
N PRO A 175 -1.27 11.31 -2.06
CA PRO A 175 -0.26 12.29 -2.44
C PRO A 175 -0.51 13.67 -1.81
N ALA A 176 -1.77 14.11 -1.70
CA ALA A 176 -2.12 15.44 -1.20
C ALA A 176 -1.66 15.68 0.25
N ALA A 177 -1.74 14.68 1.14
CA ALA A 177 -1.28 14.84 2.53
C ALA A 177 0.22 15.17 2.66
N SER A 178 1.01 15.00 1.59
CA SER A 178 2.42 15.40 1.58
C SER A 178 2.63 16.90 1.32
N TYR A 179 1.65 17.64 0.83
CA TYR A 179 1.81 19.06 0.46
C TYR A 179 0.63 19.97 0.79
N ALA A 180 -0.56 19.42 1.01
CA ALA A 180 -1.79 20.15 1.25
C ALA A 180 -2.24 20.04 2.71
N HIS A 181 -3.02 21.05 3.13
CA HIS A 181 -3.72 21.10 4.40
C HIS A 181 -5.18 21.38 4.07
N SER A 182 -6.07 20.40 4.29
CA SER A 182 -7.48 20.54 3.94
C SER A 182 -8.38 19.81 4.93
N VAL A 183 -9.46 20.49 5.33
CA VAL A 183 -10.58 19.89 6.09
C VAL A 183 -11.46 18.98 5.24
N SER A 184 -11.19 18.85 3.94
CA SER A 184 -11.88 17.90 3.10
C SER A 184 -10.98 17.34 2.01
N ARG A 185 -10.89 16.01 1.94
CA ARG A 185 -10.15 15.27 0.91
C ARG A 185 -10.82 15.32 -0.47
N THR A 186 -12.05 15.81 -0.56
CA THR A 186 -12.81 15.92 -1.81
C THR A 186 -12.68 17.29 -2.47
N TRP A 187 -12.07 18.26 -1.81
CA TRP A 187 -11.77 19.59 -2.39
C TRP A 187 -10.58 19.51 -3.34
N TYR A 188 -10.78 18.88 -4.51
CA TYR A 188 -9.73 18.71 -5.52
C TYR A 188 -9.46 20.01 -6.30
N SER A 189 -10.49 20.83 -6.46
CA SER A 189 -10.50 22.09 -7.17
C SER A 189 -11.41 23.10 -6.48
N ASP A 190 -11.39 24.35 -6.95
CA ASP A 190 -12.30 25.39 -6.52
C ASP A 190 -13.77 25.07 -6.78
N ALA A 191 -14.07 24.31 -7.84
CA ALA A 191 -15.42 23.82 -8.13
C ALA A 191 -15.98 22.85 -7.08
N ASP A 192 -15.12 22.23 -6.26
CA ASP A 192 -15.51 21.30 -5.21
C ASP A 192 -15.74 22.01 -3.85
N LEU A 193 -15.37 23.29 -3.73
CA LEU A 193 -15.51 24.06 -2.50
C LEU A 193 -16.98 24.49 -2.31
N PRO A 194 -17.56 24.33 -1.12
CA PRO A 194 -18.85 24.95 -0.81
C PRO A 194 -18.70 26.47 -0.77
N SER A 195 -19.77 27.21 -1.12
CA SER A 195 -19.75 28.68 -1.16
C SER A 195 -19.27 29.32 0.15
N SER A 196 -19.59 28.70 1.29
CA SER A 196 -19.12 29.15 2.61
C SER A 196 -17.60 29.12 2.75
N ALA A 197 -16.94 28.08 2.20
CA ALA A 197 -15.48 27.96 2.26
C ALA A 197 -14.79 28.98 1.34
N ILE A 198 -15.39 29.29 0.19
CA ILE A 198 -14.86 30.30 -0.74
C ILE A 198 -14.81 31.67 -0.07
N THR A 199 -15.87 32.05 0.66
CA THR A 199 -15.94 33.34 1.37
C THR A 199 -15.02 33.43 2.59
N GLU A 200 -14.64 32.30 3.19
CA GLU A 200 -13.78 32.23 4.39
C GLU A 200 -12.28 32.21 4.06
N THR A 201 -11.91 32.02 2.79
CA THR A 201 -10.50 31.98 2.36
C THR A 201 -9.96 33.41 2.20
N PRO A 202 -9.00 33.88 3.00
CA PRO A 202 -8.37 35.18 2.76
C PRO A 202 -7.63 35.13 1.43
N THR A 203 -7.78 36.18 0.62
CA THR A 203 -6.96 36.41 -0.57
C THR A 203 -5.49 36.64 -0.20
#